data_AF-A0A2G9XMA8-F1
#
_entry.id   AF-A0A2G9XMA8-F1
#
_cell.length_a   1.000
_cell.length_b   1.000
_cell.length_c   1.000
_cell.angle_alpha   90.00
_cell.angle_beta   90.00
_cell.angle_gamma   90.00
#
_symmetry.space_group_name_H-M   'P 1'
#
loop_
_entity.id
_entity.type
_entity.pdbx_description
1 polymer ?
#
loop_
_entity_poly.entity_id
_entity_poly.type
_entity_poly.pdbx_seq_one_letter_code
_entity_poly.pdbx_strand_id
1 'polypeptide(L)'
;MESFVIKSVHRGIIEEKADWITEEVPLTIEVNGREMATLLCSPNDMKSLVVGFLYTSGFIEEASAITSLVVDSERWKAYVDAVVNFPPEVIFKRIYTSGCGKGVIFHSPMDLMQRIHIPDGFAIDGEKIAELMKKFLTSSGEYRQTGGVHSSALVGEDGMILMDDLG
;
A
#
# COMPACT_ATOMS: atom_id res chain seq x y z
N MET A 1 -11.19 9.19 1.31
CA MET A 1 -11.59 10.42 0.60
C MET A 1 -12.55 11.31 1.40
N GLU A 2 -12.38 12.61 1.28
CA GLU A 2 -13.24 13.67 1.82
C GLU A 2 -13.65 14.65 0.71
N SER A 3 -14.82 15.28 0.83
CA SER A 3 -15.33 16.25 -0.16
C SER A 3 -15.05 17.67 0.29
N PHE A 4 -14.47 18.47 -0.60
CA PHE A 4 -14.17 19.89 -0.36
C PHE A 4 -14.85 20.77 -1.39
N VAL A 5 -15.19 22.01 -1.00
CA VAL A 5 -15.60 23.05 -1.96
C VAL A 5 -14.33 23.67 -2.53
N ILE A 6 -14.10 23.48 -3.83
CA ILE A 6 -12.94 24.01 -4.54
C ILE A 6 -13.35 25.14 -5.50
N LYS A 7 -12.37 25.96 -5.89
CA LYS A 7 -12.51 26.93 -6.98
C LYS A 7 -11.89 26.35 -8.25
N SER A 8 -12.74 26.00 -9.21
CA SER A 8 -12.34 25.57 -10.54
C SER A 8 -12.14 26.79 -11.44
N VAL A 9 -10.98 26.89 -12.10
CA VAL A 9 -10.68 27.97 -13.05
C VAL A 9 -10.47 27.37 -14.44
N HIS A 10 -11.39 27.66 -15.37
CA HIS A 10 -11.30 27.17 -16.75
C HIS A 10 -11.56 28.32 -17.73
N ARG A 11 -10.58 28.61 -18.59
CA ARG A 11 -10.61 29.72 -19.57
C ARG A 11 -10.99 31.07 -18.95
N GLY A 12 -10.51 31.34 -17.72
CA GLY A 12 -10.77 32.58 -16.99
C GLY A 12 -12.12 32.66 -16.27
N ILE A 13 -12.98 31.65 -16.40
CA ILE A 13 -14.22 31.52 -15.61
C ILE A 13 -13.87 30.82 -14.30
N ILE A 14 -14.32 31.40 -13.18
CA ILE A 14 -14.14 30.86 -11.83
C ILE A 14 -15.50 30.33 -11.36
N GLU A 15 -15.54 29.06 -10.97
CA GLU A 15 -16.73 28.41 -10.41
C GLU A 15 -16.39 27.70 -9.11
N GLU A 16 -17.29 27.75 -8.13
CA GLU A 16 -17.20 26.93 -6.93
C GLU A 16 -17.93 25.60 -7.17
N LYS A 17 -17.25 24.48 -6.91
CA LYS A 17 -17.82 23.14 -7.03
C LYS A 17 -17.29 22.23 -5.93
N ALA A 18 -18.06 21.19 -5.60
CA ALA A 18 -17.57 20.12 -4.74
C ALA A 18 -16.61 19.22 -5.54
N ASP A 19 -15.53 18.79 -4.90
CA ASP A 19 -14.60 17.80 -5.44
C ASP A 19 -14.15 16.85 -4.33
N TRP A 20 -13.86 15.61 -4.70
CA TRP A 20 -13.41 14.58 -3.76
C TRP A 20 -11.90 14.48 -3.77
N ILE A 21 -11.30 14.50 -2.60
CA ILE A 21 -9.85 14.46 -2.42
C ILE A 21 -9.51 13.21 -1.60
N THR A 22 -8.49 12.48 -2.03
CA THR A 22 -7.97 11.33 -1.28
C THR A 22 -7.33 11.81 0.01
N GLU A 23 -7.48 11.04 1.08
CA GLU A 23 -6.94 11.35 2.40
C GLU A 23 -5.58 10.65 2.60
N GLU A 24 -4.60 11.37 3.11
CA GLU A 24 -3.27 10.84 3.46
C GLU A 24 -3.08 10.88 4.98
N VAL A 25 -2.72 9.74 5.58
CA VAL A 25 -2.56 9.62 7.04
C VAL A 25 -1.19 9.02 7.41
N PRO A 26 -0.59 9.43 8.54
CA PRO A 26 0.68 8.89 8.99
C PRO A 26 0.49 7.64 9.88
N LEU A 27 0.49 6.45 9.29
CA LEU A 27 0.41 5.19 10.03
C LEU A 27 1.75 4.80 10.65
N THR A 28 1.86 4.87 11.98
CA THR A 28 3.05 4.45 12.73
C THR A 28 2.94 2.98 13.15
N ILE A 29 3.90 2.18 12.72
CA ILE A 29 4.00 0.75 13.01
C ILE A 29 4.90 0.54 14.23
N GLU A 30 4.38 -0.16 15.23
CA GLU A 30 5.05 -0.60 16.43
C GLU A 30 5.10 -2.13 16.42
N VAL A 31 6.29 -2.70 16.58
CA VAL A 31 6.48 -4.15 16.63
C VAL A 31 7.12 -4.53 17.96
N ASN A 32 6.49 -5.45 18.70
CA ASN A 32 6.95 -5.94 20.01
C ASN A 32 7.27 -4.78 20.99
N GLY A 33 6.39 -3.76 21.04
CA GLY A 33 6.51 -2.61 21.93
C GLY A 33 7.52 -1.54 21.48
N ARG A 34 8.01 -1.59 20.24
CA ARG A 34 8.99 -0.63 19.71
C ARG A 34 8.54 -0.02 18.40
N GLU A 35 8.47 1.32 18.36
CA GLU A 35 8.15 2.06 17.14
C GLU A 35 9.22 1.81 16.07
N MET A 36 8.74 1.41 14.91
CA MET A 36 9.55 0.87 13.84
C MET A 36 9.59 1.80 12.65
N ALA A 37 8.44 2.15 12.09
CA ALA A 37 8.35 3.01 10.90
C ALA A 37 7.05 3.81 10.92
N THR A 38 7.01 4.90 10.17
CA THR A 38 5.75 5.60 9.86
C THR A 38 5.58 5.64 8.34
N LEU A 39 4.44 5.13 7.87
CA LEU A 39 4.06 5.14 6.45
C LEU A 39 3.01 6.24 6.25
N LEU A 40 3.21 7.10 5.24
CA LEU A 40 2.11 7.91 4.73
C LEU A 40 1.30 7.05 3.76
N CYS A 41 0.03 6.83 4.07
CA CYS A 41 -0.83 5.90 3.31
C CYS A 41 -2.28 6.38 3.26
N SER A 42 -3.09 5.70 2.46
CA SER A 42 -4.55 5.83 2.53
C SER A 42 -5.07 5.22 3.84
N PRO A 43 -6.15 5.77 4.44
CA PRO A 43 -6.74 5.23 5.68
C PRO A 43 -7.59 3.96 5.45
N ASN A 44 -7.26 3.16 4.43
CA ASN A 44 -7.95 1.95 4.02
C ASN A 44 -6.97 0.76 4.06
N ASP A 45 -7.46 -0.46 4.26
CA ASP A 45 -6.67 -1.70 4.18
C ASP A 45 -5.33 -1.73 4.95
N MET A 46 -5.19 -0.88 5.99
CA MET A 46 -3.94 -0.66 6.73
C MET A 46 -3.36 -1.94 7.33
N LYS A 47 -4.19 -2.92 7.69
CA LYS A 47 -3.69 -4.22 8.17
C LYS A 47 -2.88 -4.94 7.08
N SER A 48 -3.41 -4.98 5.86
CA SER A 48 -2.73 -5.57 4.71
C SER A 48 -1.43 -4.83 4.39
N LEU A 49 -1.47 -3.48 4.46
CA LEU A 49 -0.28 -2.64 4.29
C LEU A 49 0.82 -2.97 5.32
N VAL A 50 0.46 -3.09 6.61
CA VAL A 50 1.41 -3.42 7.68
C VAL A 50 2.02 -4.81 7.47
N VAL A 51 1.21 -5.82 7.17
CA VAL A 51 1.71 -7.19 6.92
C VAL A 51 2.63 -7.20 5.70
N GLY A 52 2.21 -6.57 4.59
CA GLY A 52 2.99 -6.45 3.37
C GLY A 52 4.33 -5.75 3.61
N PHE A 53 4.31 -4.61 4.32
CA PHE A 53 5.51 -3.85 4.66
C PHE A 53 6.52 -4.68 5.48
N LEU A 54 6.03 -5.41 6.50
CA LEU A 54 6.89 -6.26 7.32
C LEU A 54 7.51 -7.39 6.51
N TYR A 55 6.74 -7.99 5.60
CA TYR A 55 7.20 -9.05 4.71
C TYR A 55 8.22 -8.54 3.68
N THR A 56 7.89 -7.51 2.91
CA THR A 56 8.77 -6.99 1.84
C THR A 56 10.02 -6.31 2.37
N SER A 57 10.01 -5.86 3.62
CA SER A 57 11.20 -5.31 4.27
C SER A 57 12.06 -6.40 4.94
N GLY A 58 11.65 -7.66 4.89
CA GLY A 58 12.38 -8.81 5.42
C GLY A 58 12.29 -9.00 6.94
N PHE A 59 11.33 -8.35 7.62
CA PHE A 59 11.17 -8.49 9.06
C PHE A 59 10.46 -9.79 9.47
N ILE A 60 9.64 -10.30 8.56
CA ILE A 60 8.99 -11.60 8.64
C ILE A 60 9.14 -12.32 7.31
N GLU A 61 9.20 -13.66 7.35
CA GLU A 61 9.25 -14.50 6.15
C GLU A 61 7.87 -15.05 5.76
N GLU A 62 6.93 -15.05 6.70
CA GLU A 62 5.58 -15.55 6.50
C GLU A 62 4.59 -14.81 7.39
N ALA A 63 3.34 -14.71 6.96
CA ALA A 63 2.30 -13.99 7.70
C ALA A 63 2.01 -14.61 9.08
N SER A 64 2.21 -15.93 9.24
CA SER A 64 2.07 -16.67 10.51
C SER A 64 3.05 -16.23 11.59
N ALA A 65 4.13 -15.53 11.23
CA ALA A 65 5.03 -14.94 12.21
C ALA A 65 4.35 -13.86 13.06
N ILE A 66 3.28 -13.24 12.56
CA ILE A 66 2.48 -12.25 13.29
C ILE A 66 1.45 -12.97 14.16
N THR A 67 1.58 -12.83 15.48
CA THR A 67 0.64 -13.42 16.45
C THR A 67 -0.50 -12.47 16.79
N SER A 68 -0.30 -11.16 16.64
CA SER A 68 -1.31 -10.12 16.86
C SER A 68 -1.06 -8.90 15.98
N LEU A 69 -2.13 -8.33 15.42
CA LEU A 69 -2.09 -7.06 14.68
C LEU A 69 -3.36 -6.25 14.97
N VAL A 70 -3.17 -5.09 15.60
CA VAL A 70 -4.24 -4.14 15.91
C VAL A 70 -3.91 -2.80 15.27
N VAL A 71 -4.86 -2.22 14.54
CA VAL A 71 -4.74 -0.87 13.97
C VAL A 71 -5.70 0.04 14.73
N ASP A 72 -5.14 1.06 15.36
CA ASP A 72 -5.84 2.19 15.97
C ASP A 72 -5.91 3.32 14.93
N SER A 73 -7.07 3.46 14.30
CA SER A 73 -7.34 4.47 13.29
C SER A 73 -7.57 5.87 13.85
N GLU A 74 -7.74 6.02 15.17
CA GLU A 74 -7.83 7.36 15.79
C GLU A 74 -6.43 7.93 16.03
N ARG A 75 -5.48 7.07 16.41
CA ARG A 75 -4.09 7.45 16.67
C ARG A 75 -3.15 7.22 15.50
N TRP A 76 -3.64 6.61 14.42
CA TRP A 76 -2.87 6.15 13.27
C TRP A 76 -1.67 5.30 13.72
N LYS A 77 -1.93 4.30 14.57
CA LYS A 77 -0.92 3.37 15.07
C LYS A 77 -1.29 1.91 14.77
N ALA A 78 -0.32 1.14 14.30
CA ALA A 78 -0.43 -0.31 14.18
C ALA A 78 0.46 -0.96 15.25
N TYR A 79 -0.14 -1.77 16.12
CA TYR A 79 0.54 -2.55 17.14
C TYR A 79 0.63 -3.99 16.66
N VAL A 80 1.86 -4.49 16.57
CA VAL A 80 2.16 -5.83 16.05
C VAL A 80 2.95 -6.62 17.08
N ASP A 81 2.46 -7.82 17.40
CA ASP A 81 3.25 -8.84 18.08
C ASP A 81 3.66 -9.87 17.04
N ALA A 82 4.96 -10.10 16.90
CA ALA A 82 5.49 -11.00 15.88
C ALA A 82 6.82 -11.66 16.29
N VAL A 83 7.04 -12.87 15.78
CA VAL A 83 8.35 -13.53 15.79
C VAL A 83 9.17 -12.94 14.65
N VAL A 84 10.20 -12.17 14.98
CA VAL A 84 10.95 -11.38 14.00
C VAL A 84 12.42 -11.79 13.92
N ASN A 85 12.98 -11.70 12.71
CA ASN A 85 14.34 -12.15 12.41
C ASN A 85 15.35 -10.98 12.36
N PHE A 86 15.32 -10.04 13.33
CA PHE A 86 16.27 -8.91 13.33
C PHE A 86 16.97 -8.65 14.67
N PRO A 87 18.25 -8.22 14.66
CA PRO A 87 18.94 -7.77 15.86
C PRO A 87 18.33 -6.45 16.38
N PRO A 88 18.29 -6.20 17.72
CA PRO A 88 17.62 -5.06 18.34
C PRO A 88 18.02 -3.67 17.82
N GLU A 89 19.15 -3.59 17.12
CA GLU A 89 19.79 -2.37 16.60
C GLU A 89 19.25 -1.93 15.23
N VAL A 90 18.48 -2.79 14.54
CA VAL A 90 17.94 -2.55 13.18
C VAL A 90 16.61 -1.76 13.20
N ILE A 91 16.32 -1.08 14.31
CA ILE A 91 15.10 -0.25 14.44
C ILE A 91 15.31 1.06 13.68
N PHE A 92 14.87 1.06 12.43
CA PHE A 92 14.94 2.22 11.56
C PHE A 92 13.74 3.14 11.77
N LYS A 93 13.82 4.09 12.70
CA LYS A 93 12.84 5.20 12.79
C LYS A 93 12.86 6.04 11.49
N ARG A 94 12.20 5.54 10.45
CA ARG A 94 12.13 6.11 9.11
C ARG A 94 10.68 6.44 8.81
N ILE A 95 10.49 7.63 8.26
CA ILE A 95 9.22 8.05 7.68
C ILE A 95 9.30 7.75 6.19
N TYR A 96 8.39 6.92 5.71
CA TYR A 96 8.23 6.56 4.31
C TYR A 96 7.09 7.39 3.73
N THR A 97 7.39 8.15 2.68
CA THR A 97 6.43 9.02 2.01
C THR A 97 5.83 8.30 0.81
N SER A 98 4.55 8.49 0.53
CA SER A 98 3.81 8.00 -0.64
C SER A 98 4.45 8.41 -1.99
N GLY A 99 5.11 9.58 -2.05
CA GLY A 99 5.73 10.08 -3.28
C GLY A 99 7.10 9.47 -3.62
N CYS A 100 7.36 9.25 -4.91
CA CYS A 100 8.64 8.78 -5.52
C CYS A 100 9.89 9.66 -5.26
N GLY A 101 9.78 10.73 -4.46
CA GLY A 101 10.82 11.75 -4.33
C GLY A 101 12.00 11.42 -3.42
N LYS A 102 11.92 10.37 -2.60
CA LYS A 102 12.93 10.10 -1.56
C LYS A 102 13.86 8.90 -1.77
N GLY A 103 13.86 8.29 -2.95
CA GLY A 103 14.94 7.39 -3.36
C GLY A 103 15.25 6.26 -2.37
N VAL A 104 14.26 5.80 -1.60
CA VAL A 104 14.43 4.66 -0.72
C VAL A 104 14.40 3.44 -1.62
N ILE A 105 15.59 2.89 -1.86
CA ILE A 105 15.77 1.71 -2.71
C ILE A 105 15.15 0.53 -1.97
N PHE A 106 13.99 0.07 -2.43
CA PHE A 106 13.31 -1.16 -2.01
C PHE A 106 13.99 -2.41 -2.61
N HIS A 107 15.31 -2.50 -2.48
CA HIS A 107 16.01 -3.75 -2.71
C HIS A 107 16.64 -4.13 -1.39
N SER A 108 15.88 -4.87 -0.60
CA SER A 108 16.50 -5.64 0.47
C SER A 108 17.42 -6.67 -0.20
N PRO A 109 18.60 -6.98 0.36
CA PRO A 109 19.39 -8.14 -0.10
C PRO A 109 18.56 -9.44 -0.10
N MET A 110 17.51 -9.51 0.71
CA MET A 110 16.52 -10.59 0.73
C MET A 110 15.75 -10.72 -0.58
N ASP A 111 15.39 -9.60 -1.24
CA ASP A 111 14.65 -9.62 -2.52
C ASP A 111 15.46 -10.27 -3.65
N LEU A 112 16.80 -10.19 -3.55
CA LEU A 112 17.70 -10.88 -4.47
C LEU A 112 17.82 -12.38 -4.14
N MET A 113 17.77 -12.75 -2.86
CA MET A 113 17.86 -14.14 -2.40
C MET A 113 16.54 -14.91 -2.58
N GLN A 114 15.40 -14.25 -2.51
CA GLN A 114 14.06 -14.87 -2.60
C GLN A 114 13.50 -14.88 -4.03
N ARG A 115 14.31 -14.66 -5.06
CA ARG A 115 13.84 -14.78 -6.45
C ARG A 115 13.50 -16.23 -6.76
N ILE A 116 12.22 -16.49 -6.97
CA ILE A 116 11.73 -17.80 -7.38
C ILE A 116 11.66 -17.83 -8.91
N HIS A 117 12.06 -18.96 -9.49
CA HIS A 117 11.88 -19.20 -10.92
C HIS A 117 10.39 -19.29 -11.25
N ILE A 118 9.96 -18.56 -12.27
CA ILE A 118 8.59 -18.72 -12.79
C ILE A 118 8.51 -20.13 -13.38
N PRO A 119 7.50 -20.95 -13.04
CA PRO A 119 7.38 -22.31 -13.55
C PRO A 119 7.52 -22.38 -15.07
N ASP A 120 8.31 -23.33 -15.56
CA ASP A 120 8.48 -23.53 -16.99
C ASP A 120 7.13 -23.76 -17.67
N GLY A 121 6.90 -23.08 -18.78
CA GLY A 121 5.64 -23.16 -19.53
C GLY A 121 4.50 -22.30 -18.97
N PHE A 122 4.72 -21.51 -17.92
CA PHE A 122 3.76 -20.47 -17.52
C PHE A 122 3.51 -19.50 -18.69
N ALA A 123 2.24 -19.36 -19.07
CA ALA A 123 1.81 -18.48 -20.13
C ALA A 123 0.45 -17.88 -19.78
N ILE A 124 0.23 -16.64 -20.20
CA ILE A 124 -1.05 -15.95 -20.10
C ILE A 124 -1.41 -15.48 -21.50
N ASP A 125 -2.67 -15.68 -21.90
CA ASP A 125 -3.19 -15.17 -23.16
C ASP A 125 -3.15 -13.62 -23.18
N GLY A 126 -2.66 -13.03 -24.27
CA GLY A 126 -2.63 -11.58 -24.44
C GLY A 126 -4.03 -10.95 -24.41
N GLU A 127 -5.04 -11.63 -24.94
CA GLU A 127 -6.43 -11.16 -24.85
C GLU A 127 -6.88 -11.13 -23.39
N LYS A 128 -6.50 -12.15 -22.61
CA LYS A 128 -6.80 -12.19 -21.18
C LYS A 128 -6.16 -11.03 -20.42
N ILE A 129 -4.92 -10.67 -20.75
CA ILE A 129 -4.25 -9.50 -20.15
C ILE A 129 -5.07 -8.22 -20.44
N ALA A 130 -5.49 -8.01 -21.70
CA ALA A 130 -6.27 -6.84 -22.07
C ALA A 130 -7.63 -6.77 -21.34
N GLU A 131 -8.31 -7.91 -21.18
CA GLU A 131 -9.54 -8.00 -20.38
C GLU A 131 -9.32 -7.65 -18.92
N LEU A 132 -8.29 -8.23 -18.30
CA LEU A 132 -7.96 -7.98 -16.89
C LEU A 132 -7.58 -6.52 -16.66
N MET A 133 -6.84 -5.90 -17.58
CA MET A 133 -6.51 -4.48 -17.50
C MET A 133 -7.74 -3.58 -17.60
N LYS A 134 -8.69 -3.89 -18.50
CA LYS A 134 -9.97 -3.15 -18.55
C LYS A 134 -10.75 -3.26 -17.25
N LYS A 135 -10.78 -4.46 -16.65
CA LYS A 135 -11.43 -4.68 -15.35
C LYS A 135 -10.72 -3.89 -14.26
N PHE A 136 -9.39 -3.96 -14.18
CA PHE A 136 -8.57 -3.24 -13.22
C PHE A 136 -8.83 -1.72 -13.25
N LEU A 137 -8.74 -1.10 -14.42
CA LEU A 137 -8.95 0.35 -14.60
C LEU A 137 -10.36 0.83 -14.20
N THR A 138 -11.33 -0.08 -14.15
CA THR A 138 -12.72 0.22 -13.77
C THR A 138 -13.08 -0.34 -12.39
N SER A 139 -12.13 -0.89 -11.63
CA SER A 139 -12.42 -1.51 -10.34
C SER A 139 -12.16 -0.60 -9.15
N SER A 140 -11.19 0.34 -9.24
CA SER A 140 -10.98 1.32 -8.18
C SER A 140 -12.08 2.39 -8.17
N GLY A 141 -12.77 2.51 -7.03
CA GLY A 141 -13.74 3.58 -6.79
C GLY A 141 -13.05 4.93 -6.55
N GLU A 142 -12.03 4.93 -5.69
CA GLU A 142 -11.34 6.15 -5.27
C GLU A 142 -10.50 6.75 -6.41
N TYR A 143 -9.84 5.93 -7.24
CA TYR A 143 -9.13 6.41 -8.42
C TYR A 143 -10.07 7.10 -9.41
N ARG A 144 -11.23 6.52 -9.70
CA ARG A 144 -12.19 7.15 -10.63
C ARG A 144 -12.77 8.45 -10.08
N GLN A 145 -12.87 8.56 -8.76
CA GLN A 145 -13.49 9.70 -8.10
C GLN A 145 -12.51 10.85 -7.89
N THR A 146 -11.24 10.56 -7.61
CA THR A 146 -10.23 11.54 -7.18
C THR A 146 -9.00 11.61 -8.09
N GLY A 147 -8.71 10.53 -8.83
CA GLY A 147 -7.45 10.34 -9.56
C GLY A 147 -6.20 10.27 -8.66
N GLY A 148 -6.38 10.25 -7.34
CA GLY A 148 -5.31 10.49 -6.36
C GLY A 148 -4.59 9.24 -5.85
N VAL A 149 -5.05 8.03 -6.19
CA VAL A 149 -4.48 6.77 -5.71
C VAL A 149 -3.80 5.97 -6.82
N HIS A 150 -2.87 5.12 -6.42
CA HIS A 150 -2.41 3.96 -7.17
C HIS A 150 -3.18 2.72 -6.74
N SER A 151 -3.33 1.78 -7.67
CA SER A 151 -4.02 0.53 -7.42
C SER A 151 -3.09 -0.65 -7.72
N SER A 152 -3.20 -1.71 -6.94
CA SER A 152 -2.58 -3.00 -7.23
C SER A 152 -3.64 -4.09 -7.18
N ALA A 153 -3.55 -5.07 -8.08
CA ALA A 153 -4.50 -6.18 -8.11
C ALA A 153 -3.84 -7.55 -8.26
N LEU A 154 -4.35 -8.51 -7.50
CA LEU A 154 -4.02 -9.93 -7.61
C LEU A 154 -5.21 -10.64 -8.25
N VAL A 155 -4.95 -11.40 -9.33
CA VAL A 155 -5.96 -12.16 -10.06
C VAL A 155 -5.65 -13.65 -9.93
N GLY A 156 -6.60 -14.41 -9.42
CA GLY A 156 -6.55 -15.87 -9.33
C GLY A 156 -7.85 -16.50 -9.84
N GLU A 157 -8.03 -17.80 -9.58
CA GLU A 157 -9.23 -18.55 -9.97
C GLU A 157 -10.50 -17.99 -9.30
N ASP A 158 -10.38 -17.55 -8.04
CA ASP A 158 -11.49 -17.00 -7.25
C ASP A 158 -11.84 -15.54 -7.59
N GLY A 159 -11.12 -14.93 -8.53
CA GLY A 159 -11.39 -13.58 -9.00
C GLY A 159 -10.23 -12.61 -8.80
N MET A 160 -10.56 -11.33 -8.65
CA MET A 160 -9.59 -10.24 -8.54
C MET A 160 -9.75 -9.54 -7.19
N ILE A 161 -8.65 -9.47 -6.44
CA ILE A 161 -8.53 -8.63 -5.25
C ILE A 161 -7.78 -7.37 -5.68
N LEU A 162 -8.30 -6.20 -5.31
CA LEU A 162 -7.71 -4.90 -5.62
C LEU A 162 -7.56 -4.11 -4.32
N MET A 163 -6.43 -3.43 -4.18
CA MET A 163 -6.15 -2.50 -3.09
C MET A 163 -5.70 -1.16 -3.68
N ASP A 164 -6.16 -0.08 -3.06
CA ASP A 164 -5.82 1.31 -3.42
C ASP A 164 -4.97 1.91 -2.30
N ASP A 165 -3.91 2.62 -2.68
CA ASP A 165 -3.13 3.46 -1.77
C ASP A 165 -2.62 4.71 -2.52
N LEU A 166 -2.29 5.78 -1.80
CA LEU A 166 -1.71 6.99 -2.37
C LEU A 166 -0.31 6.76 -2.97
N GLY A 167 0.47 5.77 -2.48
CA GLY A 167 1.84 5.53 -2.94
C GLY A 167 2.51 4.27 -2.45
#